data_AF-A0A7S0ZHM0-F1
#
_entry.id   AF-A0A7S0ZHM0-F1
#
_cell.length_a   1.000
_cell.length_b   1.000
_cell.length_c   1.000
_cell.angle_alpha   90.00
_cell.angle_beta   90.00
_cell.angle_gamma   90.00
#
_symmetry.space_group_name_H-M   'P 1'
#
loop_
_entity.id
_entity.type
_entity.pdbx_description
1 polymer ?
#
loop_
_entity_poly.entity_id
_entity_poly.type
_entity_poly.pdbx_seq_one_letter_code
_entity_poly.pdbx_strand_id
1 'polypeptide(L)'
;NDDEIAEQLRKQLSVQLFDAECLVVFASNVPRWASKLAAMMTLRSFNIAHSEIDKSILTVRSACAEVMNSSKLEVILAAVLSVGNYLNAGTRKGNAFGFKLDVLLKLTDTRSTTDRKLTLLHVVLQMLERKSKGTERMDGFVEQMPSIVGASKISKEDVGSELAALSTAVNVLGREVTMLLKDAGLTPRSLSKSSSRRSLGSREYSKSNSVGRMEGEKRGEQKEQEDEHDLLDLGDAVEELLLHSVGDEGNQKIKTEFDDGVKMKMKKKKRSVTKIVVEDQQDGNSEDDEFEVDHGKELRVAHAKFVQMEEMMKYLQMDYESMLVEFRETAVYLGEDSKHAKVQDLFSTLVQFTNTLNKCISDNASTQRRSTKK
;
A
#
# COMPACT_ATOMS: atom_id res chain seq x y z
N ASN A 1 -36.76 -14.47 4.86
CA ASN A 1 -36.45 -13.96 6.21
C ASN A 1 -36.47 -12.44 6.31
N ASP A 2 -36.05 -11.68 5.30
CA ASP A 2 -36.07 -10.20 5.38
C ASP A 2 -37.49 -9.60 5.43
N ASP A 3 -38.44 -10.18 4.68
CA ASP A 3 -39.84 -9.74 4.66
C ASP A 3 -40.55 -9.95 6.02
N GLU A 4 -40.20 -11.02 6.74
CA GLU A 4 -40.81 -11.36 8.02
C GLU A 4 -40.30 -10.42 9.14
N ILE A 5 -39.01 -10.06 9.10
CA ILE A 5 -38.40 -9.07 10.00
C ILE A 5 -39.01 -7.68 9.78
N ALA A 6 -39.22 -7.28 8.51
CA ALA A 6 -39.86 -6.02 8.17
C ALA A 6 -41.33 -5.97 8.63
N GLU A 7 -42.06 -7.08 8.53
CA GLU A 7 -43.46 -7.18 8.97
C GLU A 7 -43.60 -7.18 10.51
N GLN A 8 -42.66 -7.80 11.23
CA GLN A 8 -42.59 -7.75 12.70
C GLN A 8 -42.35 -6.31 13.21
N LEU A 9 -41.43 -5.56 12.58
CA LEU A 9 -41.11 -4.17 12.94
C LEU A 9 -42.28 -3.21 12.66
N ARG A 10 -43.01 -3.43 11.55
CA ARG A 10 -44.24 -2.67 11.21
C ARG A 10 -45.37 -2.86 12.22
N LYS A 11 -45.42 -4.00 12.92
CA LYS A 11 -46.38 -4.24 14.02
C LYS A 11 -45.94 -3.63 15.35
N GLN A 12 -44.64 -3.40 15.57
CA GLN A 12 -44.09 -2.84 16.80
C GLN A 12 -44.16 -1.30 16.88
N LEU A 13 -44.06 -0.60 15.74
CA LEU A 13 -44.26 0.84 15.70
C LEU A 13 -45.70 1.16 15.26
N SER A 14 -46.45 1.87 16.10
CA SER A 14 -47.82 2.34 15.80
C SER A 14 -47.89 3.41 14.70
N VAL A 15 -46.86 3.51 13.85
CA VAL A 15 -46.67 4.50 12.79
C VAL A 15 -46.10 3.78 11.57
N GLN A 16 -46.73 3.93 10.41
CA GLN A 16 -46.17 3.47 9.14
C GLN A 16 -44.90 4.28 8.84
N LEU A 17 -43.74 3.69 9.14
CA LEU A 17 -42.44 4.23 8.75
C LEU A 17 -42.17 3.91 7.28
N PHE A 18 -41.54 4.86 6.57
CA PHE A 18 -41.00 4.61 5.25
C PHE A 18 -39.74 3.75 5.33
N ASP A 19 -39.37 3.07 4.24
CA ASP A 19 -38.25 2.12 4.22
C ASP A 19 -36.91 2.74 4.71
N ALA A 20 -36.68 4.02 4.41
CA ALA A 20 -35.52 4.76 4.91
C ALA A 20 -35.53 4.93 6.45
N GLU A 21 -36.70 5.11 7.06
CA GLU A 21 -36.85 5.24 8.51
C GLU A 21 -36.73 3.87 9.20
N CYS A 22 -37.26 2.81 8.58
CA CYS A 22 -37.06 1.42 9.02
C CYS A 22 -35.58 1.05 9.06
N LEU A 23 -34.81 1.43 8.01
CA LEU A 23 -33.37 1.19 7.97
C LEU A 23 -32.63 1.89 9.11
N VAL A 24 -33.00 3.14 9.43
CA VAL A 24 -32.38 3.89 10.54
C VAL A 24 -32.71 3.26 11.89
N VAL A 25 -33.96 2.82 12.10
CA VAL A 25 -34.36 2.12 13.33
C VAL A 25 -33.60 0.81 13.47
N PHE A 26 -33.49 0.04 12.39
CA PHE A 26 -32.73 -1.22 12.38
C PHE A 26 -31.25 -1.00 12.70
N ALA A 27 -30.60 -0.03 12.03
CA ALA A 27 -29.20 0.31 12.30
C ALA A 27 -28.99 0.81 13.74
N SER A 28 -29.98 1.53 14.31
CA SER A 28 -29.92 2.02 15.70
C SER A 28 -29.96 0.92 16.75
N ASN A 29 -30.54 -0.24 16.41
CA ASN A 29 -30.58 -1.41 17.29
C ASN A 29 -29.28 -2.22 17.28
N VAL A 30 -28.35 -1.93 16.36
CA VAL A 30 -27.05 -2.61 16.30
C VAL A 30 -26.09 -2.00 17.32
N PRO A 31 -25.61 -2.77 18.31
CA PRO A 31 -24.63 -2.27 19.27
C PRO A 31 -23.34 -1.88 18.55
N ARG A 32 -22.82 -0.69 18.85
CA ARG A 32 -21.58 -0.15 18.27
C ARG A 32 -21.59 -0.11 16.74
N TRP A 33 -22.75 0.13 16.11
CA TRP A 33 -22.92 0.11 14.65
C TRP A 33 -21.82 0.87 13.90
N ALA A 34 -21.47 2.08 14.35
CA ALA A 34 -20.46 2.93 13.70
C ALA A 34 -19.05 2.32 13.77
N SER A 35 -18.69 1.69 14.89
CA SER A 35 -17.40 1.01 15.08
C SER A 35 -17.31 -0.24 14.21
N LYS A 36 -18.38 -1.04 14.19
CA LYS A 36 -18.53 -2.23 13.34
C LYS A 36 -18.44 -1.87 11.86
N LEU A 37 -19.13 -0.81 11.41
CA LEU A 37 -19.06 -0.34 10.04
C LEU A 37 -17.65 0.14 9.66
N ALA A 38 -16.99 0.91 10.53
CA ALA A 38 -15.61 1.33 10.30
C ALA A 38 -14.64 0.14 10.21
N ALA A 39 -14.85 -0.89 11.04
CA ALA A 39 -14.08 -2.14 10.99
C ALA A 39 -14.32 -2.90 9.66
N MET A 40 -15.57 -3.04 9.22
CA MET A 40 -15.92 -3.65 7.91
C MET A 40 -15.24 -2.93 6.75
N MET A 41 -15.33 -1.60 6.73
CA MET A 41 -14.71 -0.78 5.69
C MET A 41 -13.19 -0.98 5.68
N THR A 42 -12.55 -1.03 6.85
CA THR A 42 -11.11 -1.27 6.99
C THR A 42 -10.72 -2.63 6.43
N LEU A 43 -11.44 -3.70 6.79
CA LEU A 43 -11.17 -5.05 6.30
C LEU A 43 -11.25 -5.13 4.77
N ARG A 44 -12.24 -4.46 4.18
CA ARG A 44 -12.44 -4.45 2.74
C ARG A 44 -11.41 -3.63 1.98
N SER A 45 -10.96 -2.50 2.52
CA SER A 45 -10.04 -1.58 1.83
C SER A 45 -8.56 -1.78 2.18
N PHE A 46 -8.24 -2.53 3.24
CA PHE A 46 -6.87 -2.64 3.76
C PHE A 46 -5.85 -3.08 2.72
N ASN A 47 -6.12 -4.17 2.00
CA ASN A 47 -5.16 -4.71 1.04
C ASN A 47 -4.86 -3.73 -0.10
N ILE A 48 -5.88 -3.00 -0.56
CA ILE A 48 -5.75 -2.00 -1.61
C ILE A 48 -4.87 -0.85 -1.09
N ALA A 49 -5.24 -0.28 0.06
CA ALA A 49 -4.49 0.82 0.68
C ALA A 49 -3.03 0.42 1.00
N HIS A 50 -2.83 -0.79 1.55
CA HIS A 50 -1.49 -1.33 1.82
C HIS A 50 -0.67 -1.45 0.53
N SER A 51 -1.24 -2.03 -0.54
CA SER A 51 -0.55 -2.20 -1.82
C SER A 51 -0.16 -0.86 -2.45
N GLU A 52 -1.03 0.16 -2.38
CA GLU A 52 -0.75 1.49 -2.92
C GLU A 52 0.40 2.21 -2.18
N ILE A 53 0.39 2.13 -0.84
CA ILE A 53 1.46 2.68 0.01
C ILE A 53 2.78 1.94 -0.28
N ASP A 54 2.75 0.61 -0.30
CA ASP A 54 3.92 -0.22 -0.54
C ASP A 54 4.56 0.04 -1.92
N LYS A 55 3.74 0.10 -2.97
CA LYS A 55 4.19 0.48 -4.33
C LYS A 55 4.85 1.85 -4.36
N SER A 56 4.31 2.81 -3.62
CA SER A 56 4.89 4.16 -3.53
C SER A 56 6.25 4.15 -2.83
N ILE A 57 6.36 3.40 -1.72
CA ILE A 57 7.62 3.20 -0.98
C ILE A 57 8.67 2.55 -1.89
N LEU A 58 8.33 1.43 -2.53
CA LEU A 58 9.24 0.69 -3.42
C LEU A 58 9.70 1.55 -4.60
N THR A 59 8.81 2.34 -5.21
CA THR A 59 9.17 3.23 -6.32
C THR A 59 10.24 4.25 -5.92
N VAL A 60 10.10 4.85 -4.73
CA VAL A 60 11.09 5.82 -4.23
C VAL A 60 12.41 5.15 -3.89
N ARG A 61 12.38 3.98 -3.24
CA ARG A 61 13.59 3.19 -2.90
C ARG A 61 14.36 2.78 -4.16
N SER A 62 13.67 2.26 -5.17
CA SER A 62 14.25 1.91 -6.46
C SER A 62 14.89 3.12 -7.14
N ALA A 63 14.20 4.27 -7.17
CA ALA A 63 14.75 5.49 -7.72
C ALA A 63 16.01 5.97 -6.97
N CYS A 64 16.04 5.86 -5.64
CA CYS A 64 17.23 6.15 -4.84
C CYS A 64 18.40 5.23 -5.22
N ALA A 65 18.16 3.92 -5.24
CA ALA A 65 19.19 2.93 -5.58
C ALA A 65 19.72 3.12 -7.01
N GLU A 66 18.85 3.39 -7.98
CA GLU A 66 19.22 3.66 -9.38
C GLU A 66 20.12 4.90 -9.50
N VAL A 67 19.76 6.00 -8.82
CA VAL A 67 20.56 7.24 -8.81
C VAL A 67 21.94 7.00 -8.20
N MET A 68 22.00 6.31 -7.06
CA MET A 68 23.25 6.02 -6.36
C MET A 68 24.18 5.09 -7.15
N ASN A 69 23.62 4.22 -8.00
CA ASN A 69 24.38 3.25 -8.78
C ASN A 69 24.57 3.65 -10.26
N SER A 70 24.08 4.82 -10.69
CA SER A 70 24.21 5.28 -12.06
C SER A 70 25.63 5.80 -12.35
N SER A 71 26.44 4.96 -12.98
CA SER A 71 27.77 5.33 -13.47
C SER A 71 27.72 6.47 -14.50
N LYS A 72 26.67 6.55 -15.33
CA LYS A 72 26.54 7.63 -16.30
C LYS A 72 26.22 8.96 -15.63
N LEU A 73 25.43 8.96 -14.55
CA LEU A 73 25.18 10.16 -13.78
C LEU A 73 26.48 10.68 -13.17
N GLU A 74 27.31 9.80 -12.59
CA GLU A 74 28.62 10.18 -12.06
C GLU A 74 29.52 10.81 -13.14
N VAL A 75 29.62 10.18 -14.32
CA VAL A 75 30.43 10.67 -15.45
C VAL A 75 29.96 12.05 -15.93
N ILE A 76 28.64 12.27 -16.09
CA ILE A 76 28.14 13.57 -16.54
C ILE A 76 28.33 14.65 -15.48
N LEU A 77 28.14 14.34 -14.20
CA LEU A 77 28.37 15.29 -13.10
C LEU A 77 29.84 15.72 -13.06
N ALA A 78 30.77 14.77 -13.18
CA ALA A 78 32.21 15.07 -13.22
C ALA A 78 32.60 15.90 -14.45
N ALA A 79 32.03 15.59 -15.62
CA ALA A 79 32.28 16.34 -16.85
C ALA A 79 31.78 17.79 -16.75
N VAL A 80 30.55 17.97 -16.24
CA VAL A 80 29.97 19.30 -16.02
C VAL A 80 30.78 20.10 -15.02
N LEU A 81 31.24 19.48 -13.92
CA LEU A 81 32.10 20.14 -12.94
C LEU A 81 33.42 20.61 -13.57
N SER A 82 34.06 19.73 -14.35
CA SER A 82 35.35 20.02 -14.98
C SER A 82 35.24 21.14 -16.01
N VAL A 83 34.21 21.09 -16.88
CA VAL A 83 33.95 22.14 -17.87
C VAL A 83 33.52 23.44 -17.19
N GLY A 84 32.69 23.37 -16.16
CA GLY A 84 32.27 24.53 -15.37
C GLY A 84 33.46 25.24 -14.71
N ASN A 85 34.39 24.48 -14.13
CA ASN A 85 35.61 25.03 -13.53
C ASN A 85 36.53 25.69 -14.56
N TYR A 86 36.67 25.08 -15.75
CA TYR A 86 37.45 25.67 -16.84
C TYR A 86 36.84 26.99 -17.32
N LEU A 87 35.53 27.02 -17.59
CA LEU A 87 34.84 28.22 -18.09
C LEU A 87 34.78 29.35 -17.06
N ASN A 88 34.78 29.03 -15.77
CA ASN A 88 34.71 30.01 -14.68
C ASN A 88 36.07 30.29 -14.03
N ALA A 89 37.19 29.91 -14.68
CA ALA A 89 38.53 30.15 -14.17
C ALA A 89 38.75 31.64 -13.85
N GLY A 90 39.31 31.92 -12.67
CA GLY A 90 39.54 33.29 -12.18
C GLY A 90 38.31 34.01 -11.62
N THR A 91 37.14 33.37 -11.61
CA THR A 91 35.92 33.91 -10.97
C THR A 91 35.61 33.22 -9.65
N ARG A 92 34.68 33.77 -8.84
CA ARG A 92 34.19 33.13 -7.60
C ARG A 92 33.55 31.75 -7.82
N LYS A 93 33.14 31.44 -9.06
CA LYS A 93 32.51 30.16 -9.44
C LYS A 93 33.51 29.14 -9.99
N GLY A 94 34.79 29.50 -10.13
CA GLY A 94 35.87 28.57 -10.49
C GLY A 94 36.39 27.77 -9.30
N ASN A 95 37.17 26.72 -9.57
CA ASN A 95 37.74 25.81 -8.57
C ASN A 95 36.71 25.25 -7.56
N ALA A 96 35.48 25.02 -8.02
CA ALA A 96 34.44 24.39 -7.23
C ALA A 96 34.72 22.88 -7.07
N PHE A 97 34.34 22.33 -5.92
CA PHE A 97 34.36 20.88 -5.66
C PHE A 97 33.06 20.18 -6.07
N GLY A 98 31.99 20.95 -6.28
CA GLY A 98 30.67 20.45 -6.63
C GLY A 98 29.72 21.60 -6.99
N PHE A 99 28.52 21.25 -7.42
CA PHE A 99 27.46 22.19 -7.76
C PHE A 99 26.10 21.62 -7.34
N LYS A 100 25.12 22.50 -7.14
CA LYS A 100 23.73 22.10 -6.87
C LYS A 100 23.07 21.51 -8.10
N LEU A 101 22.18 20.54 -7.92
CA LEU A 101 21.62 19.76 -9.02
C LEU A 101 20.86 20.62 -10.04
N ASP A 102 20.25 21.73 -9.59
CA ASP A 102 19.53 22.70 -10.43
C ASP A 102 20.40 23.33 -11.54
N VAL A 103 21.73 23.33 -11.39
CA VAL A 103 22.67 23.80 -12.41
C VAL A 103 22.59 22.96 -13.69
N LEU A 104 22.25 21.68 -13.59
CA LEU A 104 22.10 20.79 -14.75
C LEU A 104 21.06 21.29 -15.75
N LEU A 105 19.98 21.91 -15.25
CA LEU A 105 18.92 22.47 -16.09
C LEU A 105 19.35 23.73 -16.83
N LYS A 106 20.39 24.42 -16.35
CA LYS A 106 20.90 25.69 -16.92
C LYS A 106 21.96 25.47 -18.00
N LEU A 107 22.39 24.22 -18.23
CA LEU A 107 23.40 23.90 -19.24
C LEU A 107 22.91 24.15 -20.68
N THR A 108 21.61 24.28 -20.89
CA THR A 108 21.03 24.67 -22.19
C THR A 108 21.00 26.16 -22.44
N ASP A 109 21.21 26.98 -21.41
CA ASP A 109 21.11 28.45 -21.52
C ASP A 109 22.40 29.05 -22.09
N THR A 110 23.54 28.41 -21.84
CA THR A 110 24.83 28.81 -22.40
C THR A 110 24.97 28.24 -23.80
N ARG A 111 25.15 29.11 -24.80
CA ARG A 111 25.23 28.75 -26.23
C ARG A 111 26.61 29.05 -26.81
N SER A 112 26.99 28.27 -27.82
CA SER A 112 28.20 28.53 -28.58
C SER A 112 28.11 29.87 -29.34
N THR A 113 29.23 30.58 -29.40
CA THR A 113 29.36 31.83 -30.16
C THR A 113 29.43 31.59 -31.66
N THR A 114 29.88 30.41 -32.09
CA THR A 114 30.03 30.03 -33.51
C THR A 114 28.79 29.34 -34.08
N ASP A 115 28.07 28.57 -33.26
CA ASP A 115 26.79 27.95 -33.63
C ASP A 115 25.78 28.12 -32.51
N ARG A 116 24.83 29.05 -32.69
CA ARG A 116 23.79 29.33 -31.69
C ARG A 116 22.85 28.15 -31.41
N LYS A 117 22.84 27.11 -32.25
CA LYS A 117 22.07 25.88 -32.01
C LYS A 117 22.73 24.98 -30.96
N LEU A 118 24.05 25.03 -30.81
CA LEU A 118 24.78 24.23 -29.85
C LEU A 118 24.78 24.89 -28.47
N THR A 119 24.31 24.16 -27.47
CA THR A 119 24.38 24.56 -26.06
C THR A 119 25.61 23.94 -25.37
N LEU A 120 25.93 24.39 -24.16
CA LEU A 120 27.00 23.81 -23.36
C LEU A 120 26.80 22.30 -23.15
N LEU A 121 25.56 21.86 -22.91
CA LEU A 121 25.24 20.44 -22.77
C LEU A 121 25.59 19.63 -24.04
N HIS A 122 25.29 20.17 -25.24
CA HIS A 122 25.68 19.52 -26.50
C HIS A 122 27.19 19.36 -26.60
N VAL A 123 27.94 20.41 -26.24
CA VAL A 123 29.40 20.40 -26.28
C VAL A 123 29.99 19.41 -25.28
N VAL A 124 29.47 19.37 -24.04
CA VAL A 124 29.90 18.40 -23.01
C VAL A 124 29.71 16.96 -23.51
N LEU A 125 28.55 16.65 -24.08
CA LEU A 125 28.28 15.32 -24.63
C LEU A 125 29.24 14.94 -25.77
N GLN A 126 29.53 15.87 -26.68
CA GLN A 126 30.51 15.63 -27.74
C GLN A 126 31.93 15.46 -27.19
N MET A 127 32.30 16.19 -26.14
CA MET A 127 33.61 16.04 -25.49
C MET A 127 33.76 14.68 -24.83
N LEU A 128 32.71 14.21 -24.14
CA LEU A 128 32.68 12.87 -23.54
C LEU A 128 32.85 11.79 -24.60
N GLU A 129 32.03 11.81 -25.66
CA GLU A 129 32.08 10.79 -26.72
C GLU A 129 33.46 10.74 -27.42
N ARG A 130 34.10 11.89 -27.64
CA ARG A 130 35.45 11.97 -28.21
C ARG A 130 36.52 11.44 -27.23
N LYS A 131 36.46 11.87 -25.95
CA LYS A 131 37.47 11.52 -24.94
C LYS A 131 37.48 10.02 -24.67
N SER A 132 36.30 9.40 -24.62
CA SER A 132 36.17 7.97 -24.37
C SER A 132 36.35 7.10 -25.62
N LYS A 133 36.73 7.67 -26.78
CA LYS A 133 36.74 6.99 -28.09
C LYS A 133 35.42 6.24 -28.39
N GLY A 134 34.30 6.78 -27.93
CA GLY A 134 32.98 6.17 -28.08
C GLY A 134 32.67 5.00 -27.15
N THR A 135 33.48 4.74 -26.11
CA THR A 135 33.18 3.70 -25.09
C THR A 135 32.25 4.20 -23.97
N GLU A 136 32.35 5.46 -23.55
CA GLU A 136 31.44 6.09 -22.57
C GLU A 136 30.36 6.88 -23.31
N ARG A 137 29.52 6.15 -24.03
CA ARG A 137 28.37 6.78 -24.67
C ARG A 137 27.26 6.98 -23.63
N MET A 138 26.56 8.10 -23.79
CA MET A 138 25.46 8.48 -22.90
C MET A 138 24.09 8.03 -23.44
N ASP A 139 24.04 7.25 -24.54
CA ASP A 139 22.82 6.52 -24.88
C ASP A 139 22.48 5.54 -23.76
N GLY A 140 21.21 5.24 -23.56
CA GLY A 140 20.83 4.36 -22.45
C GLY A 140 20.87 5.05 -21.08
N PHE A 141 20.82 6.40 -21.01
CA PHE A 141 20.90 7.13 -19.73
C PHE A 141 19.62 6.98 -18.90
N VAL A 142 18.45 6.99 -19.56
CA VAL A 142 17.14 6.82 -18.89
C VAL A 142 17.02 5.42 -18.31
N GLU A 143 17.57 4.45 -19.04
CA GLU A 143 17.50 3.03 -18.75
C GLU A 143 18.28 2.64 -17.50
N GLN A 144 19.20 3.49 -17.03
CA GLN A 144 19.85 3.33 -15.72
C GLN A 144 19.00 3.81 -14.54
N MET A 145 17.98 4.64 -14.81
CA MET A 145 17.16 5.28 -13.79
C MET A 145 15.67 5.26 -14.19
N PRO A 146 15.04 4.10 -14.44
CA PRO A 146 13.64 4.02 -14.88
C PRO A 146 12.63 4.50 -13.83
N SER A 147 12.92 4.37 -12.54
CA SER A 147 11.96 4.64 -11.46
C SER A 147 11.82 6.14 -11.12
N ILE A 148 12.74 7.00 -11.58
CA ILE A 148 12.74 8.43 -11.26
C ILE A 148 11.46 9.15 -11.73
N VAL A 149 10.84 8.69 -12.81
CA VAL A 149 9.58 9.27 -13.31
C VAL A 149 8.43 8.98 -12.36
N GLY A 150 8.34 7.77 -11.82
CA GLY A 150 7.36 7.40 -10.81
C GLY A 150 7.60 8.18 -9.51
N ALA A 151 8.85 8.17 -9.03
CA ALA A 151 9.23 8.87 -7.81
C ALA A 151 9.01 10.39 -7.88
N SER A 152 9.13 11.01 -9.06
CA SER A 152 8.86 12.46 -9.24
C SER A 152 7.41 12.87 -8.94
N LYS A 153 6.49 11.91 -8.82
CA LYS A 153 5.07 12.14 -8.55
C LYS A 153 4.68 11.81 -7.10
N ILE A 154 5.61 11.29 -6.31
CA ILE A 154 5.35 10.80 -4.96
C ILE A 154 5.79 11.86 -3.94
N SER A 155 4.91 12.12 -2.98
CA SER A 155 5.16 12.98 -1.82
C SER A 155 5.33 12.11 -0.59
N LYS A 156 6.47 12.22 0.10
CA LYS A 156 6.72 11.44 1.32
C LYS A 156 5.75 11.82 2.45
N GLU A 157 5.29 13.08 2.47
CA GLU A 157 4.28 13.56 3.41
C GLU A 157 2.92 12.90 3.17
N ASP A 158 2.53 12.74 1.91
CA ASP A 158 1.25 12.13 1.54
C ASP A 158 1.26 10.64 1.91
N VAL A 159 2.33 9.91 1.54
CA VAL A 159 2.53 8.50 1.93
C VAL A 159 2.51 8.33 3.45
N GLY A 160 3.14 9.24 4.19
CA GLY A 160 3.12 9.22 5.65
C GLY A 160 1.72 9.46 6.22
N SER A 161 0.94 10.34 5.61
CA SER A 161 -0.45 10.60 6.01
C SER A 161 -1.38 9.42 5.73
N GLU A 162 -1.22 8.76 4.59
CA GLU A 162 -1.96 7.56 4.19
C GLU A 162 -1.63 6.39 5.13
N LEU A 163 -0.35 6.20 5.45
CA LEU A 163 0.11 5.18 6.40
C LEU A 163 -0.46 5.43 7.81
N ALA A 164 -0.49 6.68 8.27
CA ALA A 164 -1.07 7.05 9.56
C ALA A 164 -2.59 6.82 9.59
N ALA A 165 -3.29 7.14 8.50
CA ALA A 165 -4.73 6.88 8.35
C ALA A 165 -5.02 5.37 8.39
N LEU A 166 -4.26 4.58 7.63
CA LEU A 166 -4.39 3.12 7.61
C LEU A 166 -4.08 2.50 8.99
N SER A 167 -3.03 2.97 9.67
CA SER A 167 -2.71 2.54 11.04
C SER A 167 -3.85 2.86 12.02
N THR A 168 -4.46 4.04 11.90
CA THR A 168 -5.61 4.42 12.71
C THR A 168 -6.81 3.51 12.45
N ALA A 169 -7.09 3.19 11.18
CA ALA A 169 -8.16 2.28 10.79
C ALA A 169 -7.94 0.86 11.36
N VAL A 170 -6.73 0.31 11.25
CA VAL A 170 -6.36 -1.00 11.83
C VAL A 170 -6.49 -0.99 13.35
N ASN A 171 -6.15 0.10 14.03
CA ASN A 171 -6.35 0.24 15.48
C ASN A 171 -7.84 0.23 15.87
N VAL A 172 -8.71 0.85 15.06
CA VAL A 172 -10.17 0.79 15.28
C VAL A 172 -10.68 -0.63 15.11
N LEU A 173 -10.25 -1.33 14.05
CA LEU A 173 -10.55 -2.75 13.83
C LEU A 173 -10.12 -3.61 15.03
N GLY A 174 -8.90 -3.43 15.53
CA GLY A 174 -8.38 -4.18 16.68
C GLY A 174 -9.18 -3.97 17.96
N ARG A 175 -9.66 -2.74 18.20
CA ARG A 175 -10.56 -2.44 19.32
C ARG A 175 -11.90 -3.14 19.17
N GLU A 176 -12.50 -3.12 17.99
CA GLU A 176 -13.80 -3.79 17.76
C GLU A 176 -13.67 -5.31 17.91
N VAL A 177 -12.65 -5.93 17.31
CA VAL A 177 -12.35 -7.37 17.47
C VAL A 177 -12.18 -7.73 18.94
N THR A 178 -11.49 -6.89 19.72
CA THR A 178 -11.31 -7.10 21.16
C THR A 178 -12.64 -7.00 21.93
N MET A 179 -13.53 -6.09 21.54
CA MET A 179 -14.85 -5.96 22.17
C MET A 179 -15.74 -7.15 21.84
N LEU A 180 -15.79 -7.57 20.57
CA LEU A 180 -16.55 -8.76 20.16
C LEU A 180 -16.09 -10.02 20.89
N LEU A 181 -14.77 -10.18 21.08
CA LEU A 181 -14.23 -11.29 21.88
C LEU A 181 -14.71 -11.27 23.33
N LYS A 182 -14.74 -10.09 23.96
CA LYS A 182 -15.25 -9.94 25.33
C LYS A 182 -16.74 -10.26 25.42
N ASP A 183 -17.54 -9.77 24.47
CA ASP A 183 -18.98 -10.01 24.43
C ASP A 183 -19.28 -11.52 24.27
N ALA A 184 -18.47 -12.23 23.46
CA ALA A 184 -18.54 -13.69 23.31
C ALA A 184 -17.96 -14.49 24.50
N GLY A 185 -17.49 -13.83 25.57
CA GLY A 185 -16.86 -14.50 26.72
C GLY A 185 -15.50 -15.16 26.40
N LEU A 186 -14.92 -14.88 25.24
CA LEU A 186 -13.64 -15.42 24.77
C LEU A 186 -12.50 -14.46 25.14
N THR A 187 -11.52 -14.93 25.91
CA THR A 187 -10.32 -14.12 26.21
C THR A 187 -9.23 -14.39 25.16
N PRO A 188 -8.42 -13.39 24.77
CA PRO A 188 -7.32 -13.59 23.80
C PRO A 188 -6.36 -14.74 24.17
N ARG A 189 -6.26 -15.07 25.47
CA ARG A 189 -5.40 -16.13 26.01
C ARG A 189 -5.92 -17.54 25.76
N SER A 190 -7.21 -17.75 25.48
CA SER A 190 -7.76 -19.07 25.09
C SER A 190 -7.58 -19.37 23.60
N LEU A 191 -7.35 -18.33 22.78
CA LEU A 191 -7.24 -18.45 21.33
C LEU A 191 -5.84 -18.90 20.86
N SER A 192 -4.77 -18.59 21.61
CA SER A 192 -3.39 -18.91 21.23
C SER A 192 -3.03 -20.40 21.32
N LYS A 193 -3.89 -21.24 21.90
CA LYS A 193 -3.59 -22.67 22.13
C LYS A 193 -4.00 -23.60 20.97
N SER A 194 -4.65 -23.09 19.91
CA SER A 194 -5.17 -23.94 18.83
C SER A 194 -4.43 -23.83 17.49
N SER A 195 -3.40 -22.98 17.37
CA SER A 195 -2.67 -22.80 16.11
C SER A 195 -1.39 -23.65 15.98
N SER A 196 -1.09 -24.54 16.93
CA SER A 196 -0.04 -25.54 16.75
C SER A 196 -0.55 -26.72 15.92
N ARG A 197 -0.47 -26.60 14.59
CA ARG A 197 -0.06 -27.63 13.61
C ARG A 197 -0.50 -27.24 12.19
N ARG A 198 0.33 -26.44 11.54
CA ARG A 198 0.70 -26.60 10.12
C ARG A 198 2.02 -25.87 9.94
N SER A 199 3.10 -26.65 9.93
CA SER A 199 4.46 -26.19 9.68
C SER A 199 4.54 -25.66 8.25
N LEU A 200 4.66 -24.35 8.09
CA LEU A 200 5.27 -23.78 6.88
C LEU A 200 6.77 -24.02 7.00
N GLY A 201 7.32 -24.69 5.98
CA GLY A 201 8.72 -25.07 5.91
C GLY A 201 9.61 -23.84 6.02
N SER A 202 10.60 -23.94 6.90
CA SER A 202 11.70 -23.01 7.06
C SER A 202 12.35 -22.73 5.70
N ARG A 203 12.25 -21.49 5.21
CA ARG A 203 13.16 -20.98 4.18
C ARG A 203 14.24 -20.20 4.91
N GLU A 204 15.37 -20.87 5.14
CA GLU A 204 16.58 -20.27 5.68
C GLU A 204 17.06 -19.14 4.75
N TYR A 205 17.12 -17.92 5.29
CA TYR A 205 17.87 -16.83 4.69
C TYR A 205 19.37 -17.07 4.92
N SER A 206 20.02 -17.73 3.95
CA SER A 206 21.48 -17.75 3.87
C SER A 206 21.96 -16.45 3.24
N LYS A 207 22.73 -15.68 4.01
CA LYS A 207 23.61 -14.61 3.50
C LYS A 207 24.62 -15.20 2.52
N SER A 208 24.72 -14.65 1.32
CA SER A 208 25.96 -14.74 0.53
C SER A 208 26.17 -13.49 -0.33
N ASN A 209 27.09 -12.65 0.14
CA ASN A 209 27.91 -11.79 -0.70
C ASN A 209 28.72 -12.68 -1.66
N SER A 210 28.63 -12.44 -2.97
CA SER A 210 29.76 -12.67 -3.88
C SER A 210 29.57 -11.94 -5.21
N VAL A 211 30.54 -11.08 -5.49
CA VAL A 211 30.89 -10.44 -6.75
C VAL A 211 31.14 -11.50 -7.85
N GLY A 212 30.61 -11.30 -9.06
CA GLY A 212 31.04 -12.08 -10.23
C GLY A 212 30.17 -12.01 -11.49
N ARG A 213 30.51 -11.05 -12.37
CA ARG A 213 30.61 -11.14 -13.85
C ARG A 213 29.44 -11.68 -14.71
N MET A 214 29.07 -10.85 -15.71
CA MET A 214 28.13 -11.07 -16.82
C MET A 214 28.27 -12.40 -17.58
N GLU A 215 27.14 -12.97 -18.00
CA GLU A 215 26.83 -13.30 -19.40
C GLU A 215 25.31 -13.53 -19.55
N GLY A 216 24.77 -13.15 -20.71
CA GLY A 216 23.34 -12.89 -20.89
C GLY A 216 22.49 -14.11 -21.24
N GLU A 217 21.19 -13.98 -21.04
CA GLU A 217 20.19 -14.73 -21.80
C GLU A 217 18.84 -14.00 -21.79
N LYS A 218 18.38 -13.62 -22.98
CA LYS A 218 17.02 -13.14 -23.24
C LYS A 218 16.10 -14.36 -23.26
N ARG A 219 15.27 -14.55 -22.23
CA ARG A 219 14.00 -15.27 -22.29
C ARG A 219 13.36 -15.24 -20.90
N GLY A 220 12.21 -14.57 -20.75
CA GLY A 220 11.46 -14.67 -19.50
C GLY A 220 10.47 -13.55 -19.16
N GLU A 221 10.24 -12.56 -20.02
CA GLU A 221 9.15 -11.59 -19.80
C GLU A 221 7.80 -12.24 -20.12
N GLN A 222 7.27 -13.08 -19.23
CA GLN A 222 5.84 -13.45 -19.19
C GLN A 222 5.40 -14.31 -17.99
N LYS A 223 6.18 -14.42 -16.90
CA LYS A 223 5.82 -15.28 -15.75
C LYS A 223 5.80 -14.66 -14.35
N GLU A 224 5.91 -13.33 -14.24
CA GLU A 224 5.88 -12.66 -12.92
C GLU A 224 4.53 -12.00 -12.58
N GLN A 225 3.45 -12.30 -13.30
CA GLN A 225 2.12 -11.74 -13.05
C GLN A 225 1.09 -12.70 -12.42
N GLU A 226 1.46 -13.96 -12.14
CA GLU A 226 0.49 -14.96 -11.66
C GLU A 226 0.59 -15.33 -10.17
N ASP A 227 1.63 -14.89 -9.45
CA ASP A 227 1.82 -15.23 -8.02
C ASP A 227 1.34 -14.13 -7.03
N GLU A 228 0.69 -13.07 -7.50
CA GLU A 228 0.24 -11.94 -6.66
C GLU A 228 -1.20 -12.10 -6.09
N HIS A 229 -1.81 -13.28 -6.24
CA HIS A 229 -3.26 -13.46 -6.04
C HIS A 229 -3.72 -14.27 -4.81
N ASP A 230 -2.84 -14.59 -3.86
CA ASP A 230 -3.26 -15.04 -2.51
C ASP A 230 -3.56 -13.83 -1.59
N LEU A 231 -4.19 -12.81 -2.16
CA LEU A 231 -4.64 -11.62 -1.46
C LEU A 231 -5.87 -12.01 -0.64
N LEU A 232 -5.68 -12.12 0.68
CA LEU A 232 -6.67 -12.43 1.72
C LEU A 232 -8.12 -12.27 1.24
N ASP A 233 -8.80 -13.40 1.03
CA ASP A 233 -10.25 -13.44 0.83
C ASP A 233 -10.94 -13.00 2.14
N LEU A 234 -11.10 -11.68 2.26
CA LEU A 234 -11.54 -10.94 3.45
C LEU A 234 -13.05 -10.72 3.47
N GLY A 235 -13.74 -10.96 2.35
CA GLY A 235 -15.16 -10.63 2.17
C GLY A 235 -16.07 -11.45 3.05
N ASP A 236 -16.11 -12.76 2.86
CA ASP A 236 -17.25 -13.55 3.32
C ASP A 236 -17.30 -13.70 4.85
N ALA A 237 -16.22 -14.17 5.49
CA ALA A 237 -16.29 -14.57 6.90
C ALA A 237 -16.40 -13.42 7.92
N VAL A 238 -16.04 -12.18 7.57
CA VAL A 238 -16.09 -11.04 8.51
C VAL A 238 -17.28 -10.13 8.25
N GLU A 239 -17.75 -10.04 7.00
CA GLU A 239 -19.01 -9.39 6.64
C GLU A 239 -20.19 -10.19 7.24
N GLU A 240 -20.14 -11.53 7.20
CA GLU A 240 -21.11 -12.44 7.81
C GLU A 240 -21.16 -12.31 9.35
N LEU A 241 -20.00 -12.21 10.02
CA LEU A 241 -19.89 -11.97 11.48
C LEU A 241 -20.49 -10.63 11.94
N LEU A 242 -20.28 -9.57 11.16
CA LEU A 242 -20.74 -8.22 11.49
C LEU A 242 -22.22 -8.04 11.16
N LEU A 243 -22.75 -8.80 10.20
CA LEU A 243 -24.18 -8.95 9.92
C LEU A 243 -24.90 -9.82 10.98
N HIS A 244 -24.31 -10.89 11.50
CA HIS A 244 -24.95 -11.75 12.52
C HIS A 244 -24.95 -11.16 13.93
N SER A 245 -24.06 -10.20 14.22
CA SER A 245 -24.15 -9.35 15.42
C SER A 245 -25.43 -8.48 15.48
N VAL A 246 -26.22 -8.45 14.41
CA VAL A 246 -27.53 -7.78 14.34
C VAL A 246 -28.67 -8.72 14.77
N GLY A 247 -28.48 -10.05 14.65
CA GLY A 247 -29.52 -11.04 14.88
C GLY A 247 -29.73 -11.45 16.34
N ASP A 248 -28.66 -11.57 17.13
CA ASP A 248 -28.76 -12.29 18.41
C ASP A 248 -29.12 -11.41 19.62
N GLU A 249 -28.56 -10.20 19.73
CA GLU A 249 -28.85 -9.31 20.87
C GLU A 249 -30.15 -8.52 20.71
N GLY A 250 -30.47 -8.08 19.48
CA GLY A 250 -31.71 -7.33 19.20
C GLY A 250 -32.96 -8.20 19.44
N ASN A 251 -32.88 -9.48 19.08
CA ASN A 251 -34.01 -10.40 19.19
C ASN A 251 -34.19 -10.92 20.63
N GLN A 252 -33.11 -11.03 21.42
CA GLN A 252 -33.20 -11.38 22.85
C GLN A 252 -33.76 -10.24 23.70
N LYS A 253 -33.37 -8.99 23.45
CA LYS A 253 -33.85 -7.82 24.22
C LYS A 253 -35.35 -7.58 24.02
N ILE A 254 -35.83 -7.75 22.79
CA ILE A 254 -37.25 -7.69 22.43
C ILE A 254 -38.04 -8.83 23.10
N LYS A 255 -37.46 -10.03 23.18
CA LYS A 255 -38.10 -11.18 23.87
C LYS A 255 -38.20 -10.97 25.38
N THR A 256 -37.16 -10.41 26.02
CA THR A 256 -37.15 -10.17 27.48
C THR A 256 -38.11 -9.07 27.93
N GLU A 257 -38.25 -7.98 27.18
CA GLU A 257 -39.21 -6.91 27.51
C GLU A 257 -40.67 -7.37 27.33
N PHE A 258 -40.92 -8.33 26.44
CA PHE A 258 -42.23 -8.94 26.25
C PHE A 258 -42.57 -9.95 27.37
N ASP A 259 -41.59 -10.71 27.85
CA ASP A 259 -41.75 -11.73 28.89
C ASP A 259 -41.96 -11.12 30.30
N ASP A 260 -41.36 -9.95 30.56
CA ASP A 260 -41.55 -9.21 31.81
C ASP A 260 -42.91 -8.48 31.87
N GLY A 261 -43.51 -8.18 30.72
CA GLY A 261 -44.88 -7.66 30.62
C GLY A 261 -45.99 -8.69 30.87
N VAL A 262 -45.67 -10.00 30.80
CA VAL A 262 -46.66 -11.10 30.91
C VAL A 262 -46.55 -11.89 32.24
N LYS A 263 -45.50 -11.69 33.04
CA LYS A 263 -45.33 -12.40 34.33
C LYS A 263 -46.02 -11.72 35.52
N MET A 264 -47.36 -11.63 35.47
CA MET A 264 -48.17 -11.71 36.68
C MET A 264 -48.78 -13.11 36.80
N LYS A 265 -48.32 -13.83 37.84
CA LYS A 265 -48.77 -15.14 38.35
C LYS A 265 -48.22 -16.35 37.60
N MET A 266 -47.25 -17.03 38.21
CA MET A 266 -47.40 -18.41 38.73
C MET A 266 -46.14 -18.86 39.48
N LYS A 267 -46.35 -19.52 40.63
CA LYS A 267 -45.32 -20.01 41.55
C LYS A 267 -44.71 -21.34 41.07
N LYS A 268 -43.40 -21.47 41.31
CA LYS A 268 -42.60 -22.70 41.61
C LYS A 268 -42.93 -24.01 40.87
N LYS A 269 -41.99 -24.51 40.04
CA LYS A 269 -41.40 -25.86 40.22
C LYS A 269 -40.12 -26.09 39.39
N LYS A 270 -39.23 -26.90 39.96
CA LYS A 270 -37.91 -27.35 39.48
C LYS A 270 -37.96 -28.11 38.16
N ARG A 271 -36.82 -28.04 37.43
CA ARG A 271 -36.13 -29.04 36.58
C ARG A 271 -36.96 -30.21 36.01
N SER A 272 -36.74 -30.44 34.71
CA SER A 272 -36.49 -31.73 34.05
C SER A 272 -37.39 -31.99 32.83
N VAL A 273 -36.73 -32.25 31.69
CA VAL A 273 -37.05 -33.21 30.62
C VAL A 273 -38.51 -33.67 30.50
N THR A 274 -39.17 -33.29 29.41
CA THR A 274 -40.28 -34.04 28.77
C THR A 274 -40.44 -33.47 27.35
N LYS A 275 -40.01 -34.14 26.27
CA LYS A 275 -40.77 -35.15 25.50
C LYS A 275 -42.27 -34.83 25.43
N ILE A 276 -42.71 -34.21 24.35
CA ILE A 276 -44.11 -34.20 23.93
C ILE A 276 -44.17 -35.03 22.66
N VAL A 277 -44.73 -36.23 22.80
CA VAL A 277 -45.20 -37.06 21.69
C VAL A 277 -46.62 -36.57 21.38
N VAL A 278 -46.85 -36.18 20.12
CA VAL A 278 -48.18 -36.18 19.52
C VAL A 278 -48.02 -36.92 18.19
N GLU A 279 -48.45 -38.18 18.14
CA GLU A 279 -48.77 -38.88 16.91
C GLU A 279 -50.11 -38.31 16.40
N ASP A 280 -50.16 -37.76 15.18
CA ASP A 280 -50.49 -38.57 14.00
C ASP A 280 -50.63 -37.73 12.71
N GLN A 281 -50.10 -38.32 11.63
CA GLN A 281 -50.44 -38.21 10.21
C GLN A 281 -49.90 -37.05 9.31
N GLN A 282 -48.91 -37.51 8.52
CA GLN A 282 -48.74 -37.37 7.06
C GLN A 282 -47.94 -36.20 6.47
N ASP A 283 -46.80 -36.63 5.92
CA ASP A 283 -46.19 -36.26 4.64
C ASP A 283 -45.55 -34.87 4.50
N GLY A 284 -44.22 -34.86 4.58
CA GLY A 284 -43.39 -33.74 4.17
C GLY A 284 -41.96 -33.88 4.67
N ASN A 285 -41.12 -34.57 3.90
CA ASN A 285 -39.68 -34.64 4.13
C ASN A 285 -39.06 -33.27 3.81
N SER A 286 -38.87 -32.42 4.82
CA SER A 286 -37.93 -31.29 4.77
C SER A 286 -36.84 -31.54 5.78
N GLU A 287 -35.67 -31.91 5.28
CA GLU A 287 -34.41 -31.86 6.02
C GLU A 287 -34.12 -30.38 6.31
N ASP A 288 -34.63 -29.88 7.43
CA ASP A 288 -34.17 -28.62 8.01
C ASP A 288 -32.80 -28.90 8.63
N ASP A 289 -31.75 -28.84 7.82
CA ASP A 289 -30.38 -28.66 8.30
C ASP A 289 -30.31 -27.29 8.97
N GLU A 290 -30.57 -27.26 10.28
CA GLU A 290 -30.21 -26.16 11.16
C GLU A 290 -28.68 -26.01 11.09
N PHE A 291 -28.20 -25.13 10.20
CA PHE A 291 -26.80 -24.70 10.19
C PHE A 291 -26.52 -23.99 11.52
N GLU A 292 -26.08 -24.75 12.51
CA GLU A 292 -25.57 -24.22 13.77
C GLU A 292 -24.24 -23.50 13.48
N VAL A 293 -24.35 -22.22 13.10
CA VAL A 293 -23.20 -21.35 12.85
C VAL A 293 -22.43 -21.22 14.17
N ASP A 294 -21.24 -21.83 14.24
CA ASP A 294 -20.36 -21.73 15.39
C ASP A 294 -19.70 -20.35 15.41
N HIS A 295 -20.43 -19.37 15.95
CA HIS A 295 -20.02 -17.97 16.16
C HIS A 295 -18.65 -17.87 16.85
N GLY A 296 -18.28 -18.90 17.62
CA GLY A 296 -16.98 -19.01 18.26
C GLY A 296 -15.84 -19.19 17.26
N LYS A 297 -16.01 -19.95 16.17
CA LYS A 297 -14.99 -20.21 15.13
C LYS A 297 -14.71 -18.99 14.28
N GLU A 298 -15.76 -18.31 13.81
CA GLU A 298 -15.65 -17.15 12.93
C GLU A 298 -14.90 -16.02 13.61
N LEU A 299 -15.19 -15.78 14.89
CA LEU A 299 -14.52 -14.73 15.65
C LEU A 299 -13.02 -15.02 15.85
N ARG A 300 -12.61 -16.29 15.89
CA ARG A 300 -11.18 -16.65 15.86
C ARG A 300 -10.54 -16.37 14.51
N VAL A 301 -11.27 -16.59 13.42
CA VAL A 301 -10.81 -16.30 12.06
C VAL A 301 -10.63 -14.78 11.88
N ALA A 302 -11.60 -13.98 12.30
CA ALA A 302 -11.50 -12.51 12.29
C ALA A 302 -10.32 -12.00 13.15
N HIS A 303 -10.13 -12.57 14.34
CA HIS A 303 -8.98 -12.23 15.19
C HIS A 303 -7.64 -12.63 14.55
N ALA A 304 -7.54 -13.81 13.94
CA ALA A 304 -6.33 -14.24 13.24
C ALA A 304 -5.98 -13.31 12.06
N LYS A 305 -7.00 -12.91 11.27
CA LYS A 305 -6.85 -11.93 10.19
C LYS A 305 -6.38 -10.57 10.72
N PHE A 306 -6.97 -10.08 11.81
CA PHE A 306 -6.52 -8.84 12.45
C PHE A 306 -5.04 -8.91 12.88
N VAL A 307 -4.61 -10.01 13.50
CA VAL A 307 -3.20 -10.20 13.90
C VAL A 307 -2.27 -10.13 12.70
N GLN A 308 -2.65 -10.74 11.57
CA GLN A 308 -1.89 -10.67 10.33
C GLN A 308 -1.82 -9.24 9.78
N MET A 309 -2.93 -8.51 9.77
CA MET A 309 -2.95 -7.10 9.32
C MET A 309 -2.09 -6.21 10.22
N GLU A 310 -2.08 -6.45 11.54
CA GLU A 310 -1.22 -5.74 12.48
C GLU A 310 0.27 -6.02 12.21
N GLU A 311 0.61 -7.25 11.85
CA GLU A 311 1.97 -7.62 11.44
C GLU A 311 2.37 -6.97 10.10
N MET A 312 1.51 -7.02 9.09
CA MET A 312 1.74 -6.33 7.80
C MET A 312 1.95 -4.83 7.99
N MET A 313 1.14 -4.18 8.83
CA MET A 313 1.32 -2.77 9.16
C MET A 313 2.67 -2.44 9.80
N LYS A 314 3.22 -3.34 10.63
CA LYS A 314 4.55 -3.14 11.23
C LYS A 314 5.64 -3.17 10.17
N TYR A 315 5.60 -4.12 9.23
CA TYR A 315 6.54 -4.18 8.12
C TYR A 315 6.43 -2.94 7.23
N LEU A 316 5.21 -2.54 6.85
CA LEU A 316 4.98 -1.36 6.02
C LEU A 316 5.52 -0.07 6.68
N GLN A 317 5.37 0.07 8.01
CA GLN A 317 5.96 1.18 8.76
C GLN A 317 7.50 1.14 8.74
N MET A 318 8.10 -0.03 8.90
CA MET A 318 9.55 -0.19 8.82
C MET A 318 10.09 0.16 7.43
N ASP A 319 9.40 -0.27 6.37
CA ASP A 319 9.80 0.02 4.99
C ASP A 319 9.67 1.50 4.64
N TYR A 320 8.63 2.17 5.16
CA TYR A 320 8.49 3.63 5.04
C TYR A 320 9.65 4.38 5.70
N GLU A 321 10.00 4.03 6.95
CA GLU A 321 11.12 4.66 7.65
C GLU A 321 12.46 4.37 6.95
N SER A 322 12.65 3.15 6.45
CA SER A 322 13.82 2.77 5.67
C SER A 322 13.93 3.59 4.38
N MET A 323 12.81 3.80 3.67
CA MET A 323 12.74 4.66 2.48
C MET A 323 13.10 6.12 2.78
N LEU A 324 12.67 6.67 3.93
CA LEU A 324 13.04 8.03 4.34
C LEU A 324 14.55 8.18 4.59
N VAL A 325 15.20 7.15 5.14
CA VAL A 325 16.66 7.13 5.34
C VAL A 325 17.39 7.09 4.01
N GLU A 326 17.02 6.16 3.11
CA GLU A 326 17.65 6.03 1.78
C GLU A 326 17.48 7.28 0.92
N PHE A 327 16.29 7.89 0.96
CA PHE A 327 16.06 9.16 0.29
C PHE A 327 16.95 10.27 0.84
N ARG A 328 17.12 10.33 2.17
CA ARG A 328 17.98 11.32 2.82
C ARG A 328 19.44 11.15 2.39
N GLU A 329 19.93 9.91 2.34
CA GLU A 329 21.28 9.60 1.87
C GLU A 329 21.47 10.00 0.41
N THR A 330 20.48 9.72 -0.44
CA THR A 330 20.51 10.11 -1.85
C THR A 330 20.49 11.63 -2.03
N ALA A 331 19.70 12.36 -1.24
CA ALA A 331 19.69 13.82 -1.24
C ALA A 331 21.05 14.40 -0.83
N VAL A 332 21.67 13.85 0.23
CA VAL A 332 23.02 14.25 0.67
C VAL A 332 24.07 13.93 -0.39
N TYR A 333 24.00 12.76 -1.02
CA TYR A 333 24.90 12.35 -2.09
C TYR A 333 24.88 13.35 -3.26
N LEU A 334 23.70 13.87 -3.62
CA LEU A 334 23.53 14.87 -4.66
C LEU A 334 23.77 16.32 -4.18
N GLY A 335 24.18 16.52 -2.93
CA GLY A 335 24.48 17.85 -2.36
C GLY A 335 23.25 18.71 -2.03
N GLU A 336 22.08 18.09 -1.94
CA GLU A 336 20.83 18.74 -1.53
C GLU A 336 20.65 18.74 -0.01
N ASP A 337 19.80 19.65 0.49
CA ASP A 337 19.52 19.74 1.93
C ASP A 337 18.65 18.58 2.40
N SER A 338 19.28 17.63 3.10
CA SER A 338 18.62 16.47 3.71
C SER A 338 17.34 16.75 4.52
N LYS A 339 17.19 17.95 5.10
CA LYS A 339 16.02 18.30 5.92
C LYS A 339 14.87 18.87 5.10
N HIS A 340 15.18 19.60 4.03
CA HIS A 340 14.20 20.33 3.23
C HIS A 340 13.97 19.72 1.85
N ALA A 341 14.75 18.71 1.47
CA ALA A 341 14.59 17.97 0.23
C ALA A 341 13.23 17.25 0.18
N LYS A 342 12.53 17.47 -0.93
CA LYS A 342 11.28 16.79 -1.27
C LYS A 342 11.56 15.75 -2.35
N VAL A 343 10.90 14.60 -2.23
CA VAL A 343 11.04 13.46 -3.15
C VAL A 343 10.70 13.91 -4.57
N GLN A 344 9.52 14.48 -4.74
CA GLN A 344 9.02 14.96 -6.03
C GLN A 344 9.96 15.99 -6.69
N ASP A 345 10.53 16.92 -5.93
CA ASP A 345 11.36 18.01 -6.47
C ASP A 345 12.72 17.49 -6.94
N LEU A 346 13.35 16.62 -6.14
CA LEU A 346 14.64 16.00 -6.47
C LEU A 346 14.53 15.18 -7.76
N PHE A 347 13.57 14.25 -7.80
CA PHE A 347 13.41 13.37 -8.94
C PHE A 347 12.84 14.10 -10.17
N SER A 348 12.00 15.13 -10.00
CA SER A 348 11.56 15.99 -11.12
C SER A 348 12.73 16.70 -11.78
N THR A 349 13.70 17.19 -11.00
CA THR A 349 14.93 17.79 -11.54
C THR A 349 15.71 16.79 -12.39
N LEU A 350 15.87 15.55 -11.91
CA LEU A 350 16.54 14.49 -12.66
C LEU A 350 15.78 14.07 -13.93
N VAL A 351 14.45 14.00 -13.86
CA VAL A 351 13.59 13.71 -15.03
C VAL A 351 13.75 14.79 -16.10
N GLN A 352 13.67 16.06 -15.71
CA GLN A 352 13.83 17.19 -16.64
C GLN A 352 15.22 17.20 -17.29
N PHE A 353 16.26 16.95 -16.49
CA PHE A 353 17.62 16.86 -17.00
C PHE A 353 17.77 15.69 -17.98
N THR A 354 17.26 14.51 -17.63
CA THR A 354 17.32 13.30 -18.46
C THR A 354 16.64 13.50 -19.82
N ASN A 355 15.46 14.13 -19.84
CA ASN A 355 14.78 14.48 -21.09
C ASN A 355 15.60 15.44 -21.95
N THR A 356 16.20 16.44 -21.31
CA THR A 356 17.05 17.43 -21.98
C THR A 356 18.32 16.80 -22.54
N LEU A 357 18.94 15.88 -21.79
CA LEU A 357 20.12 15.12 -22.18
C LEU A 357 19.83 14.27 -23.43
N ASN A 358 18.75 13.49 -23.42
CA ASN A 358 18.37 12.65 -24.57
C ASN A 358 18.12 13.45 -25.83
N LYS A 359 17.46 14.60 -25.70
CA LYS A 359 17.26 15.51 -26.82
C LYS A 359 18.61 15.95 -27.40
N CYS A 360 19.55 16.36 -26.55
CA CYS A 360 20.90 16.77 -26.98
C CYS A 360 21.69 15.62 -27.61
N ILE A 361 21.54 14.39 -27.11
CA ILE A 361 22.16 13.18 -27.70
C ILE A 361 21.62 12.95 -29.11
N SER A 362 20.29 13.01 -29.29
CA SER A 362 19.65 12.86 -30.60
C SER A 362 20.08 13.95 -31.59
N ASP A 363 20.11 15.21 -31.13
CA ASP A 363 20.52 16.37 -31.93
C ASP A 363 21.99 16.24 -32.38
N ASN A 364 22.89 15.80 -31.48
CA ASN A 364 24.29 15.53 -31.80
C ASN A 364 24.45 14.39 -32.83
N ALA A 365 23.73 13.28 -32.65
CA ALA A 365 23.76 12.16 -33.59
C ALA A 365 23.26 12.55 -34.98
N SER A 366 22.20 13.37 -35.06
CA SER A 366 21.68 13.88 -36.33
C SER A 366 22.68 14.81 -37.04
N THR A 367 23.42 15.61 -36.28
CA THR A 367 24.43 16.54 -36.78
C THR A 367 25.63 15.79 -37.34
N GLN A 368 26.12 14.76 -36.62
CA GLN A 368 27.22 13.92 -37.12
C GLN A 368 26.86 13.20 -38.43
N ARG A 369 25.63 12.68 -38.54
CA ARG A 369 25.13 12.03 -39.79
C ARG A 369 25.06 12.99 -40.98
N ARG A 370 24.85 14.29 -40.74
CA ARG A 370 24.85 15.32 -41.80
C ARG A 370 26.26 15.71 -42.21
N SER A 371 27.22 15.74 -41.28
CA SER A 371 28.62 16.05 -41.59
C SER A 371 29.35 14.92 -42.31
N THR A 372 28.97 13.65 -42.11
CA THR A 372 29.59 12.51 -42.82
C THR A 372 29.04 12.28 -44.23
N LYS A 373 27.92 12.93 -44.58
CA LYS A 373 27.31 12.88 -45.93
C LYS A 373 27.75 14.01 -46.85
N LYS A 374 28.39 15.05 -46.30
CA LYS A 374 29.05 16.12 -47.06
C LYS A 374 30.52 15.79 -47.19
#